data_AF-A0A091CEW9-F1
#
_entry.id   AF-A0A091CEW9-F1
#
_cell.length_a   1.000
_cell.length_b   1.000
_cell.length_c   1.000
_cell.angle_alpha   90.00
_cell.angle_beta   90.00
_cell.angle_gamma   90.00
#
_symmetry.space_group_name_H-M   'P 1'
#
loop_
_entity.id
_entity.type
_entity.pdbx_description
1 polymer ?
#
loop_
_entity_poly.entity_id
_entity_poly.type
_entity_poly.pdbx_seq_one_letter_code
_entity_poly.pdbx_strand_id
1 'polypeptide(L)'
;MKRIFSEFKEFIIGGDVLDLAVGVVIGSAFTAIVTQVVEGLITPLVGWFVAAITGTRDLESSLSILDWSPTPGVTFQFGEIVSAMITFILTGFILFIIVKAANKAKRTQEEEAAAPVAEDYLAEIRDLLRQEQGLPVETNEETQSEETNESEEQTDSKNTQT
;
A
#
# COMPACT_ATOMS: atom_id res chain seq x y z
N MET A 1 -22.40 25.65 -29.30
CA MET A 1 -21.14 25.39 -28.57
C MET A 1 -21.25 25.55 -27.05
N LYS A 2 -21.98 26.56 -26.51
CA LYS A 2 -22.12 26.76 -25.05
C LYS A 2 -22.78 25.58 -24.27
N ARG A 3 -23.72 24.85 -24.88
CA ARG A 3 -24.45 23.74 -24.22
C ARG A 3 -23.56 22.54 -23.85
N ILE A 4 -22.65 22.17 -24.75
CA ILE A 4 -21.72 21.05 -24.52
C ILE A 4 -20.76 21.36 -23.36
N PHE A 5 -20.31 22.61 -23.21
CA PHE A 5 -19.44 23.01 -22.10
C PHE A 5 -20.17 23.00 -20.74
N SER A 6 -21.46 23.36 -20.70
CA SER A 6 -22.27 23.24 -19.48
C SER A 6 -22.53 21.78 -19.12
N GLU A 7 -22.89 20.95 -20.10
CA GLU A 7 -23.13 19.50 -19.91
C GLU A 7 -21.84 18.78 -19.47
N PHE A 8 -20.69 19.15 -20.04
CA PHE A 8 -19.38 18.63 -19.65
C PHE A 8 -18.97 19.06 -18.25
N LYS A 9 -19.26 20.30 -17.86
CA LYS A 9 -19.03 20.78 -16.50
C LYS A 9 -19.89 20.03 -15.49
N GLU A 10 -21.18 19.81 -15.78
CA GLU A 10 -22.08 19.01 -14.94
C GLU A 10 -21.63 17.55 -14.84
N PHE A 11 -21.10 16.98 -15.93
CA PHE A 11 -20.54 15.64 -15.93
C PHE A 11 -19.29 15.49 -15.04
N ILE A 12 -18.33 16.43 -15.13
CA ILE A 12 -17.10 16.38 -14.32
C ILE A 12 -17.36 16.70 -12.84
N ILE A 13 -18.35 17.53 -12.53
CA ILE A 13 -18.70 17.86 -11.13
C ILE A 13 -19.41 16.69 -10.42
N GLY A 14 -19.87 15.67 -11.16
CA GLY A 14 -20.20 14.38 -10.57
C GLY A 14 -18.95 13.77 -9.95
N GLY A 15 -18.79 13.92 -8.63
CA GLY A 15 -17.55 13.66 -7.87
C GLY A 15 -16.89 12.31 -8.19
N ASP A 16 -17.66 11.29 -8.54
CA ASP A 16 -17.17 9.96 -8.92
C ASP A 16 -16.16 9.97 -10.09
N VAL A 17 -16.33 10.87 -11.08
CA VAL A 17 -15.41 10.96 -12.23
C VAL A 17 -14.17 11.79 -11.88
N LEU A 18 -14.34 12.84 -11.08
CA LEU A 18 -13.25 13.71 -10.67
C LEU A 18 -12.27 12.95 -9.77
N ASP A 19 -12.78 12.19 -8.80
CA ASP A 19 -11.94 11.41 -7.87
C ASP A 19 -11.18 10.30 -8.60
N LEU A 20 -11.83 9.63 -9.56
CA LEU A 20 -11.18 8.66 -10.44
C LEU A 20 -10.06 9.33 -11.27
N ALA A 21 -10.35 10.48 -11.88
CA ALA A 21 -9.37 11.20 -12.72
C ALA A 21 -8.15 11.65 -11.90
N VAL A 22 -8.38 12.20 -10.71
CA VAL A 22 -7.32 12.60 -9.77
C VAL A 22 -6.49 11.39 -9.35
N GLY A 23 -7.13 10.27 -9.01
CA GLY A 23 -6.46 9.02 -8.65
C GLY A 23 -5.53 8.50 -9.74
N VAL A 24 -5.97 8.52 -11.01
CA VAL A 24 -5.14 8.08 -12.16
C VAL A 24 -3.95 9.01 -12.39
N VAL A 25 -4.16 10.32 -12.34
CA VAL A 25 -3.08 11.30 -12.54
C VAL A 25 -2.02 11.19 -11.43
N ILE A 26 -2.45 11.14 -10.17
CA ILE A 26 -1.52 10.99 -9.03
C ILE A 26 -0.83 9.63 -9.08
N GLY A 27 -1.57 8.56 -9.40
CA GLY A 27 -1.01 7.21 -9.52
C GLY A 27 0.08 7.10 -10.60
N SER A 28 -0.14 7.71 -11.77
CA SER A 28 0.87 7.73 -12.84
C SER A 28 2.11 8.54 -12.46
N ALA A 29 1.94 9.73 -11.85
CA ALA A 29 3.05 10.56 -11.40
C ALA A 29 3.86 9.88 -10.29
N PHE A 30 3.20 9.25 -9.33
CA PHE A 30 3.84 8.50 -8.25
C PHE A 30 4.63 7.31 -8.81
N THR A 31 4.05 6.55 -9.73
CA THR A 31 4.75 5.44 -10.41
C THR A 31 6.02 5.93 -11.09
N ALA A 32 5.96 7.06 -11.81
CA ALA A 32 7.14 7.63 -12.47
C ALA A 32 8.26 8.01 -11.48
N ILE A 33 7.91 8.56 -10.31
CA ILE A 33 8.89 8.87 -9.26
C ILE A 33 9.56 7.60 -8.75
N VAL A 34 8.77 6.56 -8.45
CA VAL A 34 9.31 5.28 -7.96
C VAL A 34 10.23 4.66 -9.01
N THR A 35 9.81 4.63 -10.29
CA THR A 35 10.64 4.15 -11.40
C THR A 35 11.97 4.91 -11.46
N GLN A 36 11.94 6.24 -11.40
CA GLN A 36 13.15 7.06 -11.47
C GLN A 36 14.10 6.81 -10.29
N VAL A 37 13.57 6.55 -9.09
CA VAL A 37 14.37 6.20 -7.91
C VAL A 37 15.01 4.82 -8.10
N VAL A 38 14.27 3.85 -8.60
CA VAL A 38 14.79 2.50 -8.82
C VAL A 38 15.88 2.53 -9.89
N GLU A 39 15.58 3.07 -11.07
CA GLU A 39 16.51 3.13 -12.19
C GLU A 39 17.72 4.03 -11.87
N GLY A 40 17.50 5.15 -11.19
CA GLY A 40 18.53 6.16 -10.94
C GLY A 40 19.43 5.88 -9.73
N LEU A 41 18.94 5.19 -8.71
CA LEU A 41 19.71 4.88 -7.49
C LEU A 41 19.92 3.39 -7.31
N ILE A 42 18.85 2.60 -7.37
CA ILE A 42 18.89 1.20 -6.94
C ILE A 42 19.60 0.32 -7.97
N THR A 43 19.25 0.42 -9.25
CA THR A 43 19.89 -0.34 -10.33
C THR A 43 21.41 -0.13 -10.38
N PRO A 44 21.96 1.11 -10.32
CA PRO A 44 23.41 1.30 -10.26
C PRO A 44 24.03 0.84 -8.93
N LEU A 45 23.33 0.94 -7.80
CA LEU A 45 23.80 0.41 -6.51
C LEU A 45 23.94 -1.12 -6.54
N VAL A 46 22.93 -1.81 -7.05
CA VAL A 46 22.95 -3.26 -7.23
C VAL A 46 24.02 -3.64 -8.27
N GLY A 47 24.11 -2.87 -9.36
CA GLY A 47 25.17 -2.95 -10.37
C GLY A 47 26.56 -2.96 -9.76
N TRP A 48 26.83 -1.95 -8.93
CA TRP A 48 28.10 -1.80 -8.24
C TRP A 48 28.37 -2.91 -7.23
N PHE A 49 27.35 -3.36 -6.49
CA PHE A 49 27.50 -4.44 -5.51
C PHE A 49 27.85 -5.77 -6.18
N VAL A 50 27.16 -6.12 -7.26
CA VAL A 50 27.45 -7.33 -8.04
C VAL A 50 28.80 -7.21 -8.75
N ALA A 51 29.14 -6.03 -9.28
CA ALA A 51 30.45 -5.75 -9.84
C ALA A 51 31.58 -5.97 -8.81
N ALA A 52 31.39 -5.53 -7.57
CA ALA A 52 32.36 -5.71 -6.48
C ALA A 52 32.56 -7.20 -6.09
N ILE A 53 31.51 -8.02 -6.19
CA ILE A 53 31.57 -9.46 -5.84
C ILE A 53 32.12 -10.30 -7.00
N THR A 54 31.83 -9.91 -8.24
CA THR A 54 32.07 -10.74 -9.45
C THR A 54 33.25 -10.23 -10.28
N GLY A 55 33.81 -9.06 -9.96
CA GLY A 55 34.94 -8.43 -10.66
C GLY A 55 34.61 -7.86 -12.05
N THR A 56 33.34 -7.93 -12.46
CA THR A 56 32.80 -7.36 -13.70
C THR A 56 32.37 -5.91 -13.46
N ARG A 57 32.38 -5.04 -14.49
CA ARG A 57 32.16 -3.59 -14.27
C ARG A 57 30.69 -3.23 -14.06
N ASP A 58 29.76 -4.02 -14.59
CA ASP A 58 28.34 -3.68 -14.68
C ASP A 58 27.42 -4.90 -14.51
N LEU A 59 26.19 -4.66 -14.05
CA LEU A 59 25.13 -5.66 -13.93
C LEU A 59 24.81 -6.33 -15.27
N GLU A 60 24.79 -5.54 -16.33
CA GLU A 60 24.59 -5.98 -17.71
C GLU A 60 25.73 -6.88 -18.19
N SER A 61 26.99 -6.52 -17.90
CA SER A 61 28.15 -7.34 -18.24
C SER A 61 28.23 -8.66 -17.46
N SER A 62 27.74 -8.67 -16.21
CA SER A 62 27.66 -9.87 -15.39
C SER A 62 26.56 -10.82 -15.84
N LEU A 63 25.49 -10.30 -16.43
CA LEU A 63 24.31 -11.06 -16.84
C LEU A 63 24.35 -11.42 -18.33
N SER A 64 25.11 -10.69 -19.15
CA SER A 64 25.29 -10.97 -20.57
C SER A 64 26.10 -12.26 -20.83
N ILE A 65 26.77 -12.82 -19.82
CA ILE A 65 27.32 -14.18 -19.88
C ILE A 65 26.23 -15.26 -20.06
N LEU A 66 24.98 -14.91 -19.73
CA LEU A 66 23.82 -15.78 -19.88
C LEU A 66 23.23 -15.70 -21.28
N ASP A 67 23.70 -14.75 -22.10
CA ASP A 67 23.17 -14.54 -23.44
C ASP A 67 23.64 -15.65 -24.38
N TRP A 68 22.67 -16.22 -25.10
CA TRP A 68 22.92 -17.32 -26.02
C TRP A 68 22.75 -16.85 -27.45
N SER A 69 23.79 -17.00 -28.28
CA SER A 69 23.72 -16.76 -29.72
C SER A 69 23.92 -18.07 -30.48
N PRO A 70 22.84 -18.78 -30.85
CA PRO A 70 22.93 -19.98 -31.66
C PRO A 70 23.24 -19.71 -33.14
N THR A 71 23.07 -18.47 -33.62
CA THR A 71 23.26 -18.13 -35.04
C THR A 71 23.70 -16.67 -35.18
N PRO A 72 24.62 -16.33 -36.11
CA PRO A 72 25.01 -14.94 -36.35
C PRO A 72 23.78 -14.09 -36.70
N GLY A 73 23.46 -13.11 -35.85
CA GLY A 73 22.30 -12.21 -36.02
C GLY A 73 21.10 -12.53 -35.13
N VAL A 74 21.10 -13.61 -34.35
CA VAL A 74 20.09 -13.88 -33.32
C VAL A 74 20.78 -14.04 -31.98
N THR A 75 20.55 -13.08 -31.08
CA THR A 75 21.09 -13.04 -29.73
C THR A 75 19.93 -13.07 -28.73
N PHE A 76 19.86 -14.11 -27.91
CA PHE A 76 18.93 -14.17 -26.79
C PHE A 76 19.54 -13.46 -25.59
N GLN A 77 18.96 -12.31 -25.24
CA GLN A 77 19.41 -11.43 -24.16
C GLN A 77 18.81 -11.86 -22.81
N PHE A 78 19.18 -13.06 -22.34
CA PHE A 78 18.69 -13.57 -21.07
C PHE A 78 19.16 -12.70 -19.89
N GLY A 79 20.30 -12.04 -20.03
CA GLY A 79 20.81 -11.13 -19.01
C GLY A 79 19.90 -9.94 -18.75
N GLU A 80 19.34 -9.34 -19.81
CA GLU A 80 18.37 -8.24 -19.69
C GLU A 80 17.08 -8.67 -18.99
N ILE A 81 16.60 -9.88 -19.27
CA ILE A 81 15.37 -10.42 -18.65
C ILE A 81 15.58 -10.59 -17.14
N VAL A 82 16.72 -11.16 -16.72
CA VAL A 82 17.04 -11.33 -15.30
C VAL A 82 17.22 -9.97 -14.62
N SER A 83 17.89 -9.02 -15.28
CA SER A 83 18.03 -7.64 -14.80
C SER A 83 16.66 -6.96 -14.60
N ALA A 84 15.76 -7.08 -15.57
CA ALA A 84 14.40 -6.56 -15.50
C ALA A 84 13.60 -7.20 -14.35
N MET A 85 13.77 -8.51 -14.12
CA MET A 85 13.10 -9.22 -13.04
C MET A 85 13.61 -8.79 -11.65
N ILE A 86 14.93 -8.61 -11.49
CA ILE A 86 15.52 -8.05 -10.25
C ILE A 86 15.00 -6.64 -10.00
N THR A 87 14.99 -5.80 -11.04
CA THR A 87 14.48 -4.43 -10.98
C THR A 87 13.01 -4.41 -10.59
N PHE A 88 12.18 -5.27 -11.18
CA PHE A 88 10.76 -5.39 -10.84
C PHE A 88 10.52 -5.74 -9.37
N ILE A 89 11.25 -6.72 -8.84
CA ILE A 89 11.16 -7.13 -7.43
C ILE A 89 11.55 -5.97 -6.50
N LEU A 90 12.62 -5.24 -6.84
CA LEU A 90 13.09 -4.09 -6.05
C LEU A 90 12.10 -2.91 -6.09
N THR A 91 11.55 -2.58 -7.26
CA THR A 91 10.49 -1.57 -7.40
C THR A 91 9.29 -1.92 -6.54
N GLY A 92 8.82 -3.17 -6.62
CA GLY A 92 7.70 -3.66 -5.79
C GLY A 92 8.00 -3.58 -4.30
N PHE A 93 9.22 -3.92 -3.88
CA PHE A 93 9.66 -3.83 -2.50
C PHE A 93 9.67 -2.39 -1.97
N ILE A 94 10.17 -1.44 -2.77
CA ILE A 94 10.15 -0.01 -2.40
C ILE A 94 8.72 0.51 -2.32
N LEU A 95 7.87 0.16 -3.27
CA LEU A 95 6.47 0.54 -3.26
C LEU A 95 5.75 -0.01 -2.03
N PHE A 96 6.05 -1.25 -1.64
CA PHE A 96 5.56 -1.85 -0.40
C PHE A 96 5.99 -1.06 0.85
N ILE A 97 7.26 -0.65 0.95
CA ILE A 97 7.74 0.17 2.07
C ILE A 97 6.97 1.50 2.14
N ILE A 98 6.77 2.17 1.01
CA ILE A 98 6.07 3.47 0.98
C ILE A 98 4.61 3.29 1.39
N VAL A 99 3.91 2.29 0.85
CA VAL A 99 2.52 1.99 1.21
C VAL A 99 2.41 1.61 2.69
N LYS A 100 3.35 0.81 3.21
CA LYS A 100 3.40 0.45 4.63
C LYS A 100 3.58 1.67 5.52
N ALA A 101 4.46 2.61 5.14
CA ALA A 101 4.66 3.85 5.86
C ALA A 101 3.40 4.74 5.84
N ALA A 102 2.75 4.87 4.68
CA ALA A 102 1.51 5.62 4.53
C ALA A 102 0.36 5.00 5.36
N ASN A 103 0.22 3.67 5.33
CA ASN A 103 -0.78 2.96 6.12
C ASN A 103 -0.52 3.09 7.63
N LYS A 104 0.74 3.06 8.06
CA LYS A 104 1.11 3.31 9.45
C LYS A 104 0.73 4.73 9.89
N ALA A 105 0.99 5.73 9.05
CA ALA A 105 0.63 7.12 9.34
C ALA A 105 -0.90 7.33 9.40
N LYS A 106 -1.66 6.66 8.53
CA LYS A 106 -3.13 6.68 8.59
C LYS A 106 -3.68 6.03 9.86
N ARG A 107 -3.14 4.88 10.27
CA ARG A 107 -3.53 4.20 11.52
C ARG A 107 -3.37 5.09 12.74
N THR A 108 -2.28 5.87 12.81
CA THR A 108 -2.06 6.85 13.89
C THR A 108 -3.08 8.00 13.88
N GLN A 109 -3.62 8.39 12.72
CA GLN A 109 -4.69 9.40 12.65
C GLN A 109 -6.07 8.83 13.03
N GLU A 110 -6.31 7.54 12.78
CA GLU A 110 -7.57 6.87 13.10
C GLU A 110 -7.73 6.67 14.62
N GLU A 111 -6.63 6.50 15.36
CA GLU A 111 -6.60 6.42 16.84
C GLU A 111 -6.92 7.77 17.53
N GLU A 112 -6.65 8.90 16.87
CA GLU A 112 -6.92 10.25 17.42
C GLU A 112 -8.25 10.83 16.92
N ALA A 113 -8.88 10.18 15.93
CA ALA A 113 -10.16 10.54 15.33
C ALA A 113 -11.25 9.48 15.54
N ALA A 114 -11.16 8.69 16.62
CA ALA A 114 -12.31 7.97 17.16
C ALA A 114 -13.30 8.98 17.77
N ALA A 115 -13.90 9.81 16.91
CA ALA A 115 -15.17 10.44 17.20
C ALA A 115 -16.18 9.30 17.45
N PRO A 116 -17.08 9.44 18.42
CA PRO A 116 -18.03 8.38 18.78
C PRO A 116 -18.71 7.85 17.52
N VAL A 117 -18.69 6.53 17.37
CA VAL A 117 -19.19 5.85 16.18
C VAL A 117 -20.67 6.14 16.04
N ALA A 118 -21.22 6.08 14.82
CA ALA A 118 -22.64 6.32 14.60
C ALA A 118 -23.51 5.42 15.51
N GLU A 119 -23.03 4.23 15.83
CA GLU A 119 -23.62 3.33 16.82
C GLU A 119 -23.76 3.94 18.21
N ASP A 120 -22.81 4.75 18.69
CA ASP A 120 -22.86 5.40 20.01
C ASP A 120 -23.97 6.46 20.04
N TYR A 121 -24.07 7.27 18.99
CA TYR A 121 -25.16 8.25 18.85
C TYR A 121 -26.52 7.58 18.73
N LEU A 122 -26.61 6.44 18.04
CA LEU A 122 -27.86 5.67 17.93
C LEU A 122 -28.25 5.04 19.27
N ALA A 123 -27.30 4.60 20.08
CA ALA A 123 -27.54 4.13 21.44
C ALA A 123 -28.03 5.28 22.34
N GLU A 124 -27.37 6.43 22.29
CA GLU A 124 -27.77 7.62 23.06
C GLU A 124 -29.17 8.12 22.65
N ILE A 125 -29.47 8.20 21.35
CA ILE A 125 -30.81 8.56 20.84
C ILE A 125 -31.87 7.54 21.28
N ARG A 126 -31.57 6.24 21.23
CA ARG A 126 -32.49 5.18 21.68
C ARG A 126 -32.82 5.34 23.17
N ASP A 127 -31.82 5.63 23.98
CA ASP A 127 -31.97 5.72 25.44
C ASP A 127 -32.71 7.01 25.84
N LEU A 128 -32.45 8.13 25.13
CA LEU A 128 -33.21 9.37 25.26
C LEU A 128 -34.70 9.18 24.90
N LEU A 129 -35.01 8.45 23.83
CA LEU A 129 -36.40 8.16 23.42
C LEU A 129 -37.13 7.26 24.42
N ARG A 130 -36.44 6.32 25.07
CA ARG A 130 -37.02 5.47 26.12
C ARG A 130 -37.34 6.28 27.38
N GLN A 131 -36.49 7.23 27.74
CA GLN A 131 -36.69 8.12 28.88
C GLN A 131 -37.93 9.01 28.69
N GLU A 132 -38.17 9.55 27.49
CA GLU A 132 -39.40 10.30 27.18
C GLU A 132 -40.66 9.43 27.24
N GLN A 133 -40.57 8.15 26.92
CA GLN A 133 -41.68 7.20 26.95
C GLN A 133 -41.96 6.60 28.34
N GLY A 134 -41.18 6.98 29.37
CA GLY A 134 -41.34 6.48 30.73
C GLY A 134 -41.01 4.99 30.88
N LEU A 135 -40.24 4.42 29.94
CA LEU A 135 -39.80 3.03 29.97
C LEU A 135 -38.46 2.94 30.72
N PRO A 136 -38.23 1.92 31.56
CA PRO A 136 -36.96 1.75 32.24
C PRO A 136 -35.81 1.53 31.23
N VAL A 137 -34.69 2.19 31.48
CA VAL A 137 -33.43 2.02 30.74
C VAL A 137 -32.82 0.69 31.19
N GLU A 138 -32.61 -0.24 30.25
CA GLU A 138 -31.87 -1.47 30.54
C GLU A 138 -30.38 -1.16 30.36
N THR A 139 -29.69 -0.93 31.48
CA THR A 139 -28.23 -0.80 31.51
C THR A 139 -27.62 -2.18 31.27
N ASN A 140 -27.36 -2.53 30.01
CA ASN A 140 -26.55 -3.70 29.71
C ASN A 140 -25.08 -3.35 29.97
N GLU A 141 -24.61 -3.56 31.20
CA GLU A 141 -23.20 -3.39 31.60
C GLU A 141 -22.26 -4.50 31.08
N GLU A 142 -22.69 -5.35 30.15
CA GLU A 142 -21.86 -6.45 29.63
C GLU A 142 -21.50 -6.23 28.16
N THR A 143 -20.60 -5.30 27.85
CA THR A 143 -19.70 -5.40 26.68
C THR A 143 -18.48 -4.50 26.88
N GLN A 144 -17.63 -4.83 27.86
CA GLN A 144 -16.31 -4.19 27.97
C GLN A 144 -15.19 -5.10 28.48
N SER A 145 -15.37 -6.42 28.39
CA SER A 145 -14.39 -7.40 28.88
C SER A 145 -13.87 -8.42 27.85
N GLU A 146 -14.20 -8.30 26.56
CA GLU A 146 -13.79 -9.31 25.56
C GLU A 146 -12.72 -8.89 24.52
N GLU A 147 -12.25 -7.64 24.44
CA GLU A 147 -11.22 -7.28 23.44
C GLU A 147 -9.79 -7.06 23.99
N THR A 148 -9.54 -7.23 25.29
CA THR A 148 -8.17 -7.09 25.85
C THR A 148 -7.37 -8.39 25.96
N ASN A 149 -7.86 -9.53 25.47
CA ASN A 149 -7.17 -10.82 25.66
C ASN A 149 -6.81 -11.59 24.39
N GLU A 150 -6.38 -10.90 23.33
CA GLU A 150 -5.73 -11.56 22.16
C GLU A 150 -4.28 -11.11 21.91
N SER A 151 -3.71 -10.23 22.74
CA SER A 151 -2.33 -9.74 22.55
C SER A 151 -1.26 -10.27 23.51
N GLU A 152 -1.60 -11.11 24.50
CA GLU A 152 -0.60 -11.64 25.46
C GLU A 152 -0.40 -13.18 25.44
N GLU A 153 -1.22 -13.97 24.75
CA GLU A 153 -1.08 -15.44 24.74
C GLU A 153 -0.28 -15.99 23.54
N GLN A 154 0.78 -15.29 23.13
CA GLN A 154 1.71 -15.82 22.12
C GLN A 154 3.17 -15.45 22.41
N THR A 155 3.57 -15.41 23.68
CA THR A 155 5.00 -15.35 24.05
C THR A 155 5.47 -16.35 25.11
N ASP A 156 4.62 -17.23 25.67
CA ASP A 156 5.07 -18.07 26.82
C ASP A 156 4.83 -19.59 26.74
N SER A 157 4.41 -20.15 25.59
CA SER A 157 4.33 -21.62 25.42
C SER A 157 5.59 -22.21 24.76
N LYS A 158 6.79 -21.79 25.23
CA LYS A 158 8.04 -22.47 24.86
C LYS A 158 8.95 -22.83 26.03
N ASN A 159 8.45 -22.80 27.26
CA ASN A 159 9.23 -23.32 28.37
C ASN A 159 8.34 -24.03 29.39
N THR A 160 8.74 -25.25 29.77
CA THR A 160 8.19 -26.09 30.87
C THR A 160 6.91 -26.85 30.46
N GLN A 161 6.80 -28.17 30.27
CA GLN A 161 7.52 -29.41 30.62
C GLN A 161 7.17 -30.45 29.54
N THR A 162 8.10 -31.22 28.96
CA THR A 162 8.59 -32.53 29.44
C THR A 162 9.79 -32.93 28.59
#